data_AF-A0A839AA32-F1
#
_entry.id   AF-A0A839AA32-F1
#
_cell.length_a   1.000
_cell.length_b   1.000
_cell.length_c   1.000
_cell.angle_alpha   90.00
_cell.angle_beta   90.00
_cell.angle_gamma   90.00
#
_symmetry.space_group_name_H-M   'P 1'
#
loop_
_entity.id
_entity.type
_entity.pdbx_description
1 polymer ?
#
loop_
_entity_poly.entity_id
_entity_poly.type
_entity_poly.pdbx_seq_one_letter_code
_entity_poly.pdbx_strand_id
1 'polypeptide(L)' 'MRKIPPPQRTGKGLPPAPAQVVHNLDRAEAGTLTALNFKVSPEFHREFKAYAAVHGVSMVDILKEGFALVKERRG' A
#
# COMPACT_ATOMS: atom_id res chain seq x y z
N MET A 1 29.98 39.16 23.61
CA MET A 1 28.95 38.08 23.66
C MET A 1 27.72 38.55 22.89
N ARG A 2 27.44 38.00 21.70
CA ARG A 2 26.22 38.33 20.93
C ARG A 2 25.03 37.62 21.58
N LYS A 3 24.03 38.38 22.04
CA LYS A 3 22.78 37.84 22.59
C LYS A 3 21.91 37.34 21.42
N ILE A 4 21.76 36.03 21.30
CA ILE A 4 20.85 35.39 20.34
C ILE A 4 19.49 35.25 21.05
N PRO A 5 18.39 35.80 20.50
CA PRO A 5 17.08 35.67 21.11
C PRO A 5 16.59 34.21 21.04
N PRO A 6 15.84 33.72 22.05
CA PRO A 6 15.34 32.35 22.08
C PRO A 6 14.35 32.10 20.93
N PRO A 7 14.31 30.87 20.38
CA PRO A 7 13.37 30.52 19.31
C PRO A 7 11.93 30.62 19.81
N GLN A 8 11.06 31.22 19.00
CA GLN A 8 9.63 31.29 19.30
C GLN A 8 9.07 29.87 19.39
N ARG A 9 8.55 29.49 20.55
CA ARG A 9 7.83 28.22 20.74
C ARG A 9 6.52 28.34 19.99
N THR A 10 6.47 27.81 18.77
CA THR A 10 5.22 27.57 18.08
C THR A 10 4.48 26.51 18.88
N GLY A 11 3.52 26.93 19.69
CA GLY A 11 2.57 26.02 20.31
C GLY A 11 1.97 25.16 19.21
N LYS A 12 1.75 23.86 19.50
CA LYS A 12 1.02 22.97 18.60
C LYS A 12 -0.20 23.74 18.10
N GLY A 13 -0.28 23.95 16.78
CA GLY A 13 -1.26 24.84 16.17
C GLY A 13 -2.69 24.49 16.58
N LEU A 14 -3.62 25.38 16.26
CA LEU A 14 -5.03 25.15 16.51
C LEU A 14 -5.45 23.77 15.97
N PRO A 15 -6.27 23.01 16.73
CA PRO A 15 -6.74 21.71 16.26
C PRO A 15 -7.42 21.89 14.89
N PRO A 16 -7.19 20.96 13.94
CA PRO A 16 -7.80 21.03 12.62
C PRO A 16 -9.31 21.12 12.75
N ALA A 17 -9.94 21.94 11.91
CA ALA A 17 -11.38 22.13 11.97
C ALA A 17 -12.09 20.79 11.74
N PRO A 18 -13.22 20.49 12.41
CA PRO A 18 -13.91 19.20 12.31
C PRO A 18 -14.24 18.78 10.87
N ALA A 19 -14.46 19.75 9.97
CA ALA A 19 -14.66 19.51 8.54
C ALA A 19 -13.45 18.90 7.81
N GLN A 20 -12.23 19.02 8.36
CA GLN A 20 -11.00 18.45 7.81
C GLN A 20 -10.76 16.99 8.28
N VAL A 21 -11.53 16.50 9.25
CA VAL A 21 -11.32 15.20 9.91
C VAL A 21 -12.31 14.13 9.42
N VAL A 22 -13.25 14.52 8.54
CA VAL A 22 -14.38 13.69 8.09
C VAL A 22 -13.90 12.46 7.32
N HIS A 23 -12.75 12.55 6.65
CA HIS A 23 -12.19 11.47 5.83
C HIS A 23 -11.28 10.49 6.59
N ASN A 24 -11.07 10.67 7.90
CA ASN A 24 -10.17 9.79 8.67
C ASN A 24 -10.73 8.38 8.91
N LEU A 25 -12.02 8.15 8.61
CA LEU A 25 -12.69 6.86 8.72
C LEU A 25 -13.04 6.25 7.36
N ASP A 26 -12.69 6.93 6.26
CA ASP A 26 -12.89 6.40 4.92
C ASP A 26 -11.99 5.17 4.74
N ARG A 27 -12.61 4.00 4.84
CA ARG A 27 -11.99 2.73 4.50
C ARG A 27 -11.64 2.81 3.02
N ALA A 28 -10.36 2.61 2.71
CA ALA A 28 -9.81 2.66 1.37
C ALA A 28 -10.79 2.01 0.37
N GLU A 29 -11.27 2.82 -0.59
CA GLU A 29 -12.41 2.47 -1.44
C GLU A 29 -12.18 1.15 -2.18
N ALA A 30 -13.28 0.46 -2.52
CA ALA A 30 -13.28 -0.74 -3.36
C ALA A 30 -12.66 -0.42 -4.73
N GLY A 31 -11.33 -0.50 -4.81
CA GLY A 31 -10.54 -0.01 -5.94
C GLY A 31 -9.10 0.34 -5.55
N THR A 32 -8.84 0.59 -4.26
CA THR A 32 -7.48 0.74 -3.75
C THR A 32 -6.80 -0.62 -3.58
N LEU A 33 -5.78 -0.86 -4.42
CA LEU A 33 -4.93 -2.05 -4.31
C LEU A 33 -4.09 -1.95 -3.04
N THR A 34 -4.28 -2.92 -2.14
CA THR A 34 -3.45 -3.05 -0.94
C THR A 34 -2.26 -3.95 -1.23
N ALA A 35 -1.06 -3.53 -0.82
CA ALA A 35 0.14 -4.33 -0.97
C ALA A 35 0.11 -5.55 -0.04
N LEU A 36 0.03 -6.76 -0.61
CA LEU A 36 0.41 -7.98 0.09
C LEU A 36 1.94 -8.01 0.14
N ASN A 37 2.52 -7.69 1.29
CA ASN A 37 3.96 -7.56 1.48
C ASN A 37 4.69 -8.91 1.37
N PHE A 38 4.80 -9.48 0.17
CA PHE A 38 5.50 -10.74 -0.08
C PHE A 38 6.98 -10.50 -0.35
N LYS A 39 7.82 -11.31 0.29
CA LYS A 39 9.22 -11.47 -0.09
C LYS A 39 9.33 -12.78 -0.86
N VAL A 40 9.75 -12.69 -2.11
CA VAL A 40 9.97 -13.83 -2.98
C VAL A 40 11.44 -13.91 -3.37
N SER A 41 11.91 -15.09 -3.75
CA SER A 41 13.25 -15.23 -4.32
C SER A 41 13.33 -14.49 -5.67
N PRO A 42 14.51 -13.98 -6.05
CA PRO A 42 14.70 -13.27 -7.31
C PRO A 42 14.45 -14.17 -8.53
N GLU A 43 14.74 -15.47 -8.43
CA GLU A 43 14.49 -16.47 -9.46
C GLU A 43 12.99 -16.62 -9.72
N PHE A 44 12.20 -16.81 -8.65
CA PHE A 44 10.74 -16.90 -8.74
C PHE A 44 10.14 -15.63 -9.30
N HIS A 45 10.58 -14.45 -8.85
CA HIS A 45 10.10 -13.19 -9.39
C HIS A 45 10.32 -13.06 -10.90
N ARG A 46 11.49 -13.50 -11.39
CA ARG A 46 11.82 -13.49 -12.82
C ARG A 46 10.93 -14.44 -13.61
N GLU A 47 10.75 -15.66 -13.13
CA GLU A 47 9.89 -16.67 -13.77
C GLU A 47 8.43 -16.20 -13.79
N PHE A 48 7.92 -15.72 -12.66
CA PHE A 48 6.56 -15.21 -12.53
C PHE A 48 6.30 -14.03 -13.47
N LYS A 49 7.27 -13.11 -13.59
CA LYS A 49 7.19 -11.99 -14.54
C LYS A 49 7.26 -12.46 -15.99
N ALA A 50 8.12 -13.43 -16.31
CA ALA A 50 8.24 -13.97 -17.66
C ALA A 50 6.93 -14.66 -18.09
N TYR A 51 6.34 -15.45 -17.18
CA TYR A 51 5.05 -16.09 -17.41
C TYR A 51 3.94 -15.05 -17.69
N ALA A 52 3.86 -14.00 -16.86
CA ALA A 52 2.94 -12.89 -17.08
C ALA A 52 3.11 -12.25 -18.47
N ALA A 53 4.35 -12.00 -18.88
CA ALA A 53 4.66 -11.40 -20.17
C ALA A 53 4.30 -12.29 -21.35
N VAL A 54 4.54 -13.60 -21.26
CA VAL A 54 4.21 -14.58 -22.32
C VAL A 54 2.70 -14.70 -22.49
N HIS A 55 1.95 -14.69 -21.40
CA HIS A 55 0.50 -14.84 -21.42
C HIS A 55 -0.26 -13.52 -21.60
N GLY A 56 0.43 -12.38 -21.60
CA GLY A 56 -0.18 -11.06 -21.77
C GLY A 56 -1.08 -10.64 -20.60
N VAL A 57 -0.89 -11.25 -19.42
CA VAL A 57 -1.70 -11.01 -18.21
C VAL A 57 -0.90 -10.25 -17.16
N SER A 58 -1.60 -9.58 -16.24
CA SER A 58 -0.90 -8.91 -15.14
C SER A 58 -0.42 -9.93 -14.10
N MET A 59 0.69 -9.63 -13.42
CA MET A 59 1.18 -10.42 -12.29
C MET A 59 0.12 -10.55 -11.17
N VAL A 60 -0.75 -9.55 -11.03
CA VAL A 60 -1.83 -9.56 -10.05
C VAL A 60 -2.95 -10.54 -10.45
N ASP A 61 -3.23 -10.66 -11.74
CA ASP A 61 -4.27 -11.59 -12.23
C ASP A 61 -3.83 -13.05 -12.05
N ILE A 62 -2.56 -13.37 -12.36
CA ILE A 62 -2.00 -14.70 -12.07
C ILE A 62 -2.09 -15.01 -10.57
N LEU A 63 -1.82 -14.03 -9.71
CA LEU A 63 -1.92 -14.22 -8.26
C LEU A 63 -3.37 -14.51 -7.82
N LYS A 64 -4.34 -13.79 -8.40
CA LYS A 64 -5.77 -14.00 -8.10
C LYS A 64 -6.26 -15.36 -8.57
N GLU A 65 -5.90 -15.76 -9.79
CA GLU A 65 -6.24 -17.07 -10.36
C GLU A 65 -5.63 -18.21 -9.54
N GLY A 66 -4.33 -18.10 -9.21
CA GLY A 66 -3.65 -19.06 -8.35
C GLY A 66 -4.30 -19.18 -6.98
N PHE A 67 -4.70 -18.05 -6.37
CA PHE A 67 -5.40 -18.06 -5.09
C PHE A 67 -6.80 -18.69 -5.18
N ALA A 68 -7.55 -18.43 -6.24
CA ALA A 68 -8.86 -19.03 -6.48
C ALA A 68 -8.76 -20.57 -6.60
N LEU A 69 -7.81 -21.07 -7.38
CA LEU A 69 -7.56 -22.51 -7.53
C LEU A 69 -7.14 -23.18 -6.22
N VAL A 70 -6.31 -22.51 -5.41
CA VAL A 70 -5.92 -23.02 -4.08
C VAL A 70 -7.13 -23.07 -3.16
N LYS A 71 -8.01 -22.06 -3.21
CA LYS A 71 -9.23 -22.02 -2.41
C LYS A 71 -10.21 -23.13 -2.81
N GLU A 72 -10.37 -23.41 -4.10
CA GLU A 72 -11.19 -24.53 -4.60
C GLU A 72 -10.65 -25.90 -4.22
N ARG A 73 -9.32 -26.06 -4.14
CA ARG A 73 -8.71 -27.34 -3.74
C ARG A 73 -8.67 -27.58 -2.24
N ARG A 74 -8.77 -26.52 -1.42
CA ARG A 74 -8.62 -26.59 0.04
C ARG A 74 -9.92 -26.33 0.81
N GLY A 75 -10.93 -25.75 0.18
CA GLY A 75 -12.29 -25.62 0.71
C GLY A 75 -13.17 -26.75 0.21
#